data_AF-A0A0F9A5W6-F1
#
_entry.id   AF-A0A0F9A5W6-F1
#
_cell.length_a   1.000
_cell.length_b   1.000
_cell.length_c   1.000
_cell.angle_alpha   90.00
_cell.angle_beta   90.00
_cell.angle_gamma   90.00
#
_symmetry.space_group_name_H-M   'P 1'
#
loop_
_entity.id
_entity.type
_entity.pdbx_description
1 polymer ?
#
loop_
_entity_poly.entity_id
_entity_poly.type
_entity_poly.pdbx_seq_one_letter_code
_entity_poly.pdbx_strand_id
1 'polypeptide(L)'
;MPTYAEMRAQPPFREPLVDKDGRLTRPWLAWFQGQFKKLGGPTDTAPINIEGLAANATNAVTALTAATAQDATSAAYVYTPANALTSEDRGGSLGAKIIIVDTTFDWVDLKSVGYTGGADLLQDDLGADLAYATQYFVYTDDPNRSGGAVTWKATTDYLKLNNVGRWHLGAVVTAIDGGGATSGGGDGGGGGLGRIEKYGF
;
A
#
# COMPACT_ATOMS: atom_id res chain seq x y z
N MET A 1 -35.68 -32.28 9.32
CA MET A 1 -35.91 -32.71 7.91
C MET A 1 -37.11 -33.64 7.93
N PRO A 2 -38.18 -33.36 7.16
CA PRO A 2 -39.31 -34.29 7.05
C PRO A 2 -38.83 -35.63 6.49
N THR A 3 -39.40 -36.73 6.94
CA THR A 3 -38.98 -38.07 6.46
C THR A 3 -39.60 -38.37 5.09
N TYR A 4 -38.91 -39.16 4.27
CA TYR A 4 -39.29 -39.49 2.88
C TYR A 4 -40.72 -40.05 2.70
N ALA A 5 -41.30 -40.57 3.79
CA ALA A 5 -42.67 -41.08 3.82
C ALA A 5 -43.74 -39.97 3.78
N GLU A 6 -43.44 -38.76 4.26
CA GLU A 6 -44.40 -37.65 4.33
C GLU A 6 -44.59 -36.94 2.97
N MET A 7 -43.71 -37.20 2.00
CA MET A 7 -43.75 -36.59 0.65
C MET A 7 -44.64 -37.35 -0.35
N ARG A 8 -45.10 -38.57 -0.04
CA ARG A 8 -45.83 -39.42 -1.01
C ARG A 8 -47.35 -39.36 -0.86
N ALA A 9 -47.97 -38.26 -1.26
CA ALA A 9 -49.29 -38.39 -1.89
C ALA A 9 -49.04 -38.93 -3.30
N GLN A 10 -49.33 -40.22 -3.54
CA GLN A 10 -49.12 -40.86 -4.85
C GLN A 10 -49.82 -40.04 -5.96
N PRO A 11 -49.20 -39.87 -7.15
CA PRO A 11 -49.85 -39.18 -8.26
C PRO A 11 -51.10 -39.95 -8.72
N PRO A 12 -52.06 -39.29 -9.41
CA PRO A 12 -53.28 -39.94 -9.86
C PRO A 12 -53.00 -40.89 -11.03
N PHE A 13 -52.49 -42.09 -10.75
CA PHE A 13 -52.11 -43.12 -11.74
C PHE A 13 -53.28 -43.67 -12.57
N ARG A 14 -54.52 -43.29 -12.24
CA ARG A 14 -55.74 -43.75 -12.93
C ARG A 14 -56.22 -42.79 -14.01
N GLU A 15 -55.56 -41.65 -14.18
CA GLU A 15 -55.92 -40.65 -15.18
C GLU A 15 -54.77 -40.38 -16.16
N PRO A 16 -55.07 -40.20 -17.46
CA PRO A 16 -54.09 -39.76 -18.44
C PRO A 16 -53.38 -38.49 -17.96
N LEU A 17 -52.06 -38.43 -18.13
CA LEU A 17 -51.26 -37.24 -17.83
C LEU A 17 -51.72 -36.04 -18.67
N VAL A 18 -52.11 -36.32 -19.92
CA VAL A 18 -52.43 -35.32 -20.94
C VAL A 18 -53.82 -35.62 -21.51
N ASP A 19 -54.63 -34.59 -21.72
CA ASP A 19 -55.92 -34.69 -22.40
C ASP A 19 -55.75 -34.84 -23.92
N LYS A 20 -56.87 -35.05 -24.61
CA LYS A 20 -56.92 -35.18 -26.08
C LYS A 20 -56.42 -33.94 -26.83
N ASP A 21 -56.29 -32.80 -26.16
CA ASP A 21 -55.88 -31.52 -26.74
C ASP A 21 -54.41 -31.20 -26.39
N GLY A 22 -53.67 -32.16 -25.81
CA GLY A 22 -52.25 -32.01 -25.49
C GLY A 22 -51.97 -31.24 -24.20
N ARG A 23 -52.97 -30.98 -23.35
CA ARG A 23 -52.82 -30.23 -22.09
C ARG A 23 -52.78 -31.16 -20.88
N LEU A 24 -52.10 -30.74 -19.82
CA LEU A 24 -52.12 -31.47 -18.54
C LEU A 24 -53.55 -31.58 -18.01
N THR A 25 -53.96 -32.78 -17.61
CA THR A 25 -55.28 -32.98 -17.03
C THR A 25 -55.39 -32.26 -15.69
N ARG A 26 -56.61 -31.82 -15.35
CA ARG A 26 -56.87 -31.05 -14.11
C ARG A 26 -56.37 -31.77 -12.85
N PRO A 27 -56.52 -33.10 -12.72
CA PRO A 27 -56.03 -33.80 -11.52
C PRO A 27 -54.51 -33.86 -11.44
N TRP A 28 -53.82 -33.97 -12.57
CA TRP A 28 -52.36 -33.84 -12.62
C TRP A 28 -51.90 -32.42 -12.29
N LEU A 29 -52.56 -31.39 -12.81
CA LEU A 29 -52.26 -29.98 -12.49
C LEU A 29 -52.45 -29.68 -10.98
N ALA A 30 -53.54 -30.15 -10.39
CA ALA A 30 -53.85 -29.97 -8.98
C ALA A 30 -52.85 -30.70 -8.08
N TRP A 31 -52.47 -31.93 -8.44
CA TRP A 31 -51.43 -32.67 -7.72
C TRP A 31 -50.08 -31.94 -7.80
N PHE A 32 -49.67 -31.49 -8.99
CA PHE A 32 -48.41 -30.78 -9.21
C PHE A 32 -48.35 -29.49 -8.40
N GLN A 33 -49.39 -28.65 -8.44
CA GLN A 33 -49.50 -27.43 -7.63
C GLN A 33 -49.46 -27.73 -6.12
N GLY A 34 -50.07 -28.84 -5.69
CA GLY A 34 -50.00 -29.32 -4.31
C GLY A 34 -48.59 -29.71 -3.88
N GLN A 35 -47.78 -30.31 -4.76
CA GLN A 35 -46.37 -30.61 -4.48
C GLN A 35 -45.53 -29.34 -4.35
N PHE A 36 -45.71 -28.36 -5.25
CA PHE A 36 -44.97 -27.08 -5.16
C PHE A 36 -45.31 -26.29 -3.89
N LYS A 37 -46.57 -26.27 -3.47
CA LYS A 37 -46.95 -25.66 -2.18
C LYS A 37 -46.31 -26.35 -0.98
N LYS A 38 -46.06 -27.66 -1.05
CA LYS A 38 -45.38 -28.43 0.00
C LYS A 38 -43.85 -28.29 -0.05
N LEU A 39 -43.28 -28.06 -1.23
CA LEU A 39 -41.83 -27.96 -1.47
C LEU A 39 -41.28 -26.52 -1.38
N GLY A 40 -42.11 -25.48 -1.42
CA GLY A 40 -41.59 -24.12 -1.56
C GLY A 40 -42.56 -23.00 -1.22
N GLY A 41 -43.17 -23.03 -0.02
CA GLY A 41 -43.45 -21.75 0.64
C GLY A 41 -42.13 -20.97 0.77
N PRO A 42 -42.10 -19.65 0.55
CA PRO A 42 -40.87 -18.87 0.49
C PRO A 42 -40.15 -18.98 1.83
N THR A 43 -39.16 -19.85 1.91
CA THR A 43 -38.38 -20.13 3.12
C THR A 43 -36.99 -19.51 3.05
N ASP A 44 -36.76 -18.64 2.09
CA ASP A 44 -35.70 -17.66 2.19
C ASP A 44 -36.25 -16.26 1.89
N THR A 45 -36.89 -15.69 2.91
CA THR A 45 -37.15 -14.25 2.99
C THR A 45 -36.00 -13.54 3.71
N ALA A 46 -34.85 -14.20 3.93
CA ALA A 46 -33.69 -13.43 4.35
C ALA A 46 -33.43 -12.44 3.20
N PRO A 47 -33.44 -11.13 3.48
CA PRO A 47 -33.00 -10.18 2.47
C PRO A 47 -31.60 -10.62 2.06
N ILE A 48 -31.34 -10.68 0.75
CA ILE A 48 -29.98 -10.84 0.24
C ILE A 48 -29.15 -9.78 0.96
N ASN A 49 -28.26 -10.21 1.86
CA ASN A 49 -27.48 -9.30 2.66
C ASN A 49 -26.35 -8.74 1.81
N ILE A 50 -26.66 -7.69 1.07
CA ILE A 50 -25.73 -6.94 0.22
C ILE A 50 -24.83 -6.05 1.08
N GLU A 51 -25.18 -5.78 2.35
CA GLU A 51 -24.44 -4.85 3.22
C GLU A 51 -23.02 -5.34 3.52
N GLY A 52 -22.83 -6.65 3.74
CA GLY A 52 -21.50 -7.24 3.94
C GLY A 52 -20.61 -7.17 2.68
N LEU A 53 -21.21 -7.35 1.50
CA LEU A 53 -20.50 -7.23 0.21
C LEU A 53 -20.19 -5.78 -0.14
N ALA A 54 -21.10 -4.85 0.15
CA ALA A 54 -20.92 -3.42 -0.07
C ALA A 54 -19.85 -2.83 0.87
N ALA A 55 -19.81 -3.25 2.14
CA ALA A 55 -18.75 -2.86 3.06
C ALA A 55 -17.38 -3.40 2.61
N ASN A 56 -17.32 -4.66 2.17
CA ASN A 56 -16.10 -5.26 1.64
C ASN A 56 -15.63 -4.57 0.34
N ALA A 57 -16.55 -4.24 -0.57
CA ALA A 57 -16.24 -3.50 -1.78
C ALA A 57 -15.77 -2.07 -1.48
N THR A 58 -16.40 -1.38 -0.53
CA THR A 58 -15.97 -0.05 -0.08
C THR A 58 -14.57 -0.10 0.52
N ASN A 59 -14.30 -1.05 1.41
CA ASN A 59 -12.98 -1.25 1.99
C ASN A 59 -11.92 -1.59 0.93
N ALA A 60 -12.27 -2.42 -0.06
CA ALA A 60 -11.38 -2.76 -1.17
C ALA A 60 -11.09 -1.56 -2.08
N VAL A 61 -12.09 -0.72 -2.38
CA VAL A 61 -11.92 0.52 -3.14
C VAL A 61 -11.09 1.53 -2.35
N THR A 62 -11.32 1.68 -1.05
CA THR A 62 -10.50 2.54 -0.18
C THR A 62 -9.04 2.06 -0.15
N ALA A 63 -8.81 0.76 0.00
CA ALA A 63 -7.46 0.18 -0.04
C ALA A 63 -6.79 0.34 -1.41
N LEU A 64 -7.52 0.14 -2.51
CA LEU A 64 -7.00 0.33 -3.87
C LEU A 64 -6.71 1.80 -4.16
N THR A 65 -7.54 2.72 -3.68
CA THR A 65 -7.32 4.17 -3.82
C THR A 65 -6.09 4.61 -3.02
N ALA A 66 -5.90 4.09 -1.81
CA ALA A 66 -4.69 4.34 -1.02
C ALA A 66 -3.44 3.75 -1.68
N ALA A 67 -3.52 2.54 -2.24
CA ALA A 67 -2.40 1.89 -2.93
C ALA A 67 -2.02 2.59 -4.24
N THR A 68 -3.00 3.04 -5.03
CA THR A 68 -2.75 3.79 -6.27
C THR A 68 -2.21 5.20 -6.01
N ALA A 69 -2.64 5.85 -4.92
CA ALA A 69 -2.02 7.09 -4.45
C ALA A 69 -0.57 6.85 -3.98
N GLN A 70 -0.28 5.71 -3.35
CA GLN A 70 1.07 5.34 -2.90
C GLN A 70 2.04 5.11 -4.08
N ASP A 71 1.58 4.49 -5.15
CA ASP A 71 2.38 4.16 -6.34
C ASP A 71 2.70 5.39 -7.22
N ALA A 72 1.75 6.34 -7.32
CA ALA A 72 1.93 7.55 -8.13
C ALA A 72 2.78 8.65 -7.44
N THR A 73 2.86 8.65 -6.11
CA THR A 73 3.48 9.76 -5.36
C THR A 73 4.94 9.51 -4.99
N SER A 74 5.40 8.26 -5.01
CA SER A 74 6.61 7.86 -4.29
C SER A 74 7.94 7.94 -5.05
N ALA A 75 8.01 8.43 -6.28
CA ALA A 75 9.29 8.49 -7.01
C ALA A 75 9.61 9.91 -7.49
N ALA A 76 10.71 10.47 -7.01
CA ALA A 76 11.34 11.60 -7.69
C ALA A 76 12.02 11.08 -8.96
N TYR A 77 11.95 11.87 -10.03
CA TYR A 77 12.57 11.48 -11.31
C TYR A 77 13.99 12.05 -11.44
N VAL A 78 14.20 13.25 -10.91
CA VAL A 78 15.48 13.97 -10.89
C VAL A 78 15.55 14.77 -9.60
N TYR A 79 16.73 14.83 -8.99
CA TYR A 79 17.03 15.79 -7.93
C TYR A 79 18.34 16.52 -8.26
N THR A 80 18.43 17.79 -7.84
CA THR A 80 19.59 18.66 -8.08
C THR A 80 19.99 19.35 -6.77
N PRO A 81 21.27 19.42 -6.42
CA PRO A 81 22.43 18.84 -7.12
C PRO A 81 22.55 17.32 -6.92
N ALA A 82 23.25 16.64 -7.83
CA ALA A 82 23.45 15.19 -7.76
C ALA A 82 24.22 14.75 -6.49
N ASN A 83 25.12 15.60 -6.00
CA ASN A 83 25.93 15.40 -4.79
C ASN A 83 25.43 16.35 -3.70
N ALA A 84 24.34 15.97 -3.06
CA ALA A 84 23.71 16.80 -2.04
C ALA A 84 24.25 16.56 -0.62
N LEU A 85 25.04 15.52 -0.44
CA LEU A 85 25.51 15.05 0.86
C LEU A 85 27.04 15.10 0.90
N THR A 86 27.57 15.72 1.94
CA THR A 86 29.00 15.68 2.29
C THR A 86 29.12 15.25 3.73
N SER A 87 30.12 14.45 4.09
CA SER A 87 30.44 14.17 5.48
C SER A 87 31.84 14.65 5.82
N GLU A 88 31.99 15.19 7.03
CA GLU A 88 33.24 15.68 7.60
C GLU A 88 33.43 15.10 9.00
N ASP A 89 34.68 15.07 9.46
CA ASP A 89 35.02 14.81 10.85
C ASP A 89 34.64 16.01 11.73
N ARG A 90 33.98 15.78 12.88
CA ARG A 90 33.69 16.83 13.88
C ARG A 90 34.88 17.11 14.79
N GLY A 91 35.89 16.26 14.76
CA GLY A 91 37.06 16.28 15.63
C GLY A 91 36.76 15.81 17.05
N GLY A 92 37.81 15.46 17.80
CA GLY A 92 37.74 15.23 19.25
C GLY A 92 36.86 14.06 19.69
N SER A 93 36.77 12.99 18.91
CA SER A 93 35.94 11.81 19.17
C SER A 93 34.43 12.11 19.23
N LEU A 94 33.98 13.22 18.65
CA LEU A 94 32.56 13.62 18.55
C LEU A 94 31.84 12.94 17.37
N GLY A 95 32.50 12.01 16.68
CA GLY A 95 31.96 11.34 15.51
C GLY A 95 32.01 12.19 14.24
N ALA A 96 31.26 11.77 13.24
CA ALA A 96 31.15 12.48 11.98
C ALA A 96 29.97 13.47 11.99
N LYS A 97 29.95 14.37 11.01
CA LYS A 97 28.77 15.16 10.66
C LYS A 97 28.41 14.95 9.20
N ILE A 98 27.14 15.12 8.86
CA ILE A 98 26.65 15.13 7.48
C ILE A 98 26.10 16.52 7.18
N ILE A 99 26.64 17.16 6.14
CA ILE A 99 26.21 18.43 5.61
C ILE A 99 25.25 18.16 4.45
N ILE A 100 24.11 18.83 4.47
CA ILE A 100 23.07 18.73 3.44
C ILE A 100 22.96 20.08 2.76
N VAL A 101 23.16 20.12 1.44
CA VAL A 101 22.94 21.33 0.65
C VAL A 101 21.48 21.46 0.23
N ASP A 102 21.06 22.66 -0.15
CA ASP A 102 19.75 22.88 -0.76
C ASP A 102 19.55 21.96 -1.95
N THR A 103 18.39 21.30 -2.00
CA THR A 103 18.06 20.31 -3.02
C THR A 103 16.70 20.57 -3.62
N THR A 104 16.57 20.38 -4.92
CA THR A 104 15.29 20.47 -5.62
C THR A 104 14.95 19.11 -6.20
N PHE A 105 13.74 18.63 -5.94
CA PHE A 105 13.20 17.39 -6.48
C PHE A 105 12.13 17.67 -7.54
N ASP A 106 12.24 16.98 -8.66
CA ASP A 106 11.20 16.90 -9.67
C ASP A 106 10.45 15.56 -9.53
N TRP A 107 9.30 15.61 -8.86
CA TRP A 107 8.39 14.48 -8.76
C TRP A 107 7.63 14.26 -10.07
N VAL A 108 6.96 13.11 -10.16
CA VAL A 108 6.14 12.76 -11.32
C VAL A 108 4.96 13.72 -11.47
N ASP A 109 4.31 14.05 -10.36
CA ASP A 109 3.09 14.86 -10.25
C ASP A 109 3.33 16.30 -9.76
N LEU A 110 4.47 16.56 -9.10
CA LEU A 110 4.88 17.88 -8.63
C LEU A 110 6.24 18.24 -9.21
N LYS A 111 6.36 19.41 -9.84
CA LYS A 111 7.65 19.88 -10.39
C LYS A 111 8.31 20.86 -9.43
N SER A 112 9.63 20.72 -9.32
CA SER A 112 10.53 21.68 -8.68
C SER A 112 10.17 21.99 -7.22
N VAL A 113 10.08 20.93 -6.41
CA VAL A 113 9.92 21.05 -4.95
C VAL A 113 11.30 21.24 -4.32
N GLY A 114 11.56 22.45 -3.85
CA GLY A 114 12.82 22.81 -3.17
C GLY A 114 12.78 22.42 -1.70
N TYR A 115 13.83 21.77 -1.22
CA TYR A 115 14.11 21.45 0.16
C TYR A 115 15.33 22.22 0.60
N THR A 116 15.19 22.94 1.70
CA THR A 116 16.30 23.69 2.30
C THR A 116 17.25 22.69 2.95
N GLY A 117 18.51 22.73 2.50
CA GLY A 117 19.63 22.12 3.19
C GLY A 117 19.73 22.71 4.59
N GLY A 118 19.86 21.81 5.56
CA GLY A 118 19.81 22.17 6.97
C GLY A 118 21.19 22.34 7.59
N ALA A 119 21.16 22.70 8.87
CA ALA A 119 22.31 22.56 9.75
C ALA A 119 22.86 21.13 9.72
N ASP A 120 24.15 21.00 10.01
CA ASP A 120 24.87 19.75 10.10
C ASP A 120 24.07 18.68 10.88
N LEU A 121 23.84 17.53 10.26
CA LEU A 121 23.35 16.34 10.94
C LEU A 121 24.48 15.80 11.81
N LEU A 122 24.28 15.83 13.12
CA LEU A 122 25.26 15.39 14.12
C LEU A 122 24.91 14.03 14.72
N GLN A 123 23.64 13.62 14.60
CA GLN A 123 23.10 12.43 15.21
C GLN A 123 22.28 11.61 14.22
N ASP A 124 22.18 10.32 14.48
CA ASP A 124 21.27 9.42 13.79
C ASP A 124 19.82 9.56 14.29
N ASP A 125 18.91 8.79 13.69
CA ASP A 125 17.48 8.80 14.00
C ASP A 125 17.13 8.19 15.37
N LEU A 126 18.13 7.65 16.08
CA LEU A 126 18.02 7.16 17.46
C LEU A 126 18.64 8.15 18.47
N GLY A 127 19.22 9.26 17.99
CA GLY A 127 19.85 10.29 18.82
C GLY A 127 21.29 9.97 19.22
N ALA A 128 21.92 8.95 18.63
CA ALA A 128 23.35 8.68 18.83
C ALA A 128 24.19 9.56 17.90
N ASP A 129 25.39 9.97 18.33
CA ASP A 129 26.34 10.64 17.43
C ASP A 129 26.66 9.77 16.21
N LEU A 130 26.82 10.39 15.04
CA LEU A 130 27.13 9.66 13.82
C LEU A 130 28.50 8.97 13.92
N ALA A 131 28.52 7.65 13.76
CA ALA A 131 29.74 6.87 13.76
C ALA A 131 30.60 7.19 12.53
N TYR A 132 31.92 7.12 12.69
CA TYR A 132 32.88 7.23 11.58
C TYR A 132 32.79 6.03 10.64
N ALA A 133 33.24 6.20 9.39
CA ALA A 133 33.34 5.13 8.38
C ALA A 133 32.05 4.31 8.18
N THR A 134 30.89 4.90 8.43
CA THR A 134 29.60 4.22 8.49
C THR A 134 28.67 4.77 7.42
N GLN A 135 27.99 3.88 6.70
CA GLN A 135 27.00 4.29 5.71
C GLN A 135 25.70 4.70 6.39
N TYR A 136 25.28 5.94 6.15
CA TYR A 136 24.00 6.48 6.57
C TYR A 136 23.13 6.83 5.37
N PHE A 137 21.84 6.55 5.49
CA PHE A 137 20.79 6.98 4.58
C PHE A 137 20.13 8.23 5.15
N VAL A 138 20.12 9.31 4.37
CA VAL A 138 19.56 10.59 4.76
C VAL A 138 18.14 10.70 4.24
N TYR A 139 17.20 11.03 5.11
CA TYR A 139 15.78 11.10 4.78
C TYR A 139 15.05 12.18 5.56
N THR A 140 13.82 12.47 5.13
CA THR A 140 12.88 13.33 5.84
C THR A 140 11.46 12.75 5.76
N ASP A 141 10.60 13.15 6.69
CA ASP A 141 9.18 12.81 6.71
C ASP A 141 8.39 14.04 6.23
N ASP A 142 7.98 14.06 4.96
CA ASP A 142 7.22 15.16 4.32
C ASP A 142 6.11 14.57 3.42
N PRO A 143 5.04 14.00 3.99
CA PRO A 143 4.03 13.24 3.23
C PRO A 143 3.37 14.05 2.10
N ASN A 144 3.34 15.37 2.23
CA ASN A 144 2.72 16.26 1.25
C ASN A 144 3.70 16.78 0.20
N ARG A 145 5.00 16.46 0.29
CA ARG A 145 6.06 16.99 -0.58
C ARG A 145 5.99 18.51 -0.67
N SER A 146 5.81 19.15 0.48
CA SER A 146 5.65 20.60 0.56
C SER A 146 6.99 21.32 0.37
N GLY A 147 8.10 20.63 0.61
CA GLY A 147 9.44 21.22 0.56
C GLY A 147 9.70 22.22 1.69
N GLY A 148 10.61 23.15 1.45
CA GLY A 148 11.06 24.15 2.40
C GLY A 148 11.97 23.59 3.48
N ALA A 149 11.85 24.14 4.69
CA ALA A 149 12.63 23.70 5.84
C ALA A 149 12.03 22.41 6.41
N VAL A 150 12.76 21.31 6.24
CA VAL A 150 12.38 19.99 6.76
C VAL A 150 13.32 19.52 7.84
N THR A 151 12.87 18.57 8.66
CA THR A 151 13.75 17.87 9.60
C THR A 151 14.42 16.71 8.88
N TRP A 152 15.71 16.86 8.61
CA TRP A 152 16.54 15.78 8.10
C TRP A 152 16.91 14.80 9.20
N LYS A 153 16.99 13.53 8.84
CA LYS A 153 17.36 12.41 9.71
C LYS A 153 18.33 11.50 8.98
N ALA A 154 19.17 10.79 9.73
CA ALA A 154 20.10 9.80 9.20
C ALA A 154 19.84 8.45 9.85
N THR A 155 19.87 7.36 9.10
CA THR A 155 19.75 6.01 9.66
C THR A 155 20.68 5.03 8.94
N THR A 156 21.11 3.98 9.62
CA THR A 156 21.85 2.87 9.00
C THR A 156 20.92 1.77 8.48
N ASP A 157 19.64 1.80 8.87
CA ASP A 157 18.64 0.81 8.47
C ASP A 157 17.90 1.26 7.20
N TYR A 158 18.30 0.68 6.06
CA TYR A 158 17.65 0.95 4.77
C TYR A 158 16.15 0.61 4.77
N LEU A 159 15.71 -0.39 5.55
CA LEU A 159 14.30 -0.80 5.55
C LEU A 159 13.38 0.28 6.15
N LYS A 160 13.92 1.15 7.01
CA LYS A 160 13.18 2.32 7.53
C LYS A 160 12.81 3.32 6.45
N LEU A 161 13.46 3.28 5.28
CA LEU A 161 13.13 4.18 4.17
C LEU A 161 11.81 3.81 3.50
N ASN A 162 11.35 2.56 3.65
CA ASN A 162 10.08 2.06 3.10
C ASN A 162 8.88 2.45 3.99
N ASN A 163 8.72 3.74 4.25
CA ASN A 163 7.58 4.26 5.00
C ASN A 163 6.82 5.31 4.17
N VAL A 164 5.49 5.28 4.27
CA VAL A 164 4.62 6.21 3.55
C VAL A 164 4.89 7.63 4.03
N GLY A 165 5.10 8.54 3.07
CA GLY A 165 5.40 9.94 3.35
C GLY A 165 6.84 10.21 3.78
N ARG A 166 7.72 9.21 3.69
CA ARG A 166 9.16 9.35 3.88
C ARG A 166 9.87 9.41 2.53
N TRP A 167 10.81 10.35 2.45
CA TRP A 167 11.64 10.57 1.28
C TRP A 167 13.10 10.46 1.66
N HIS A 168 13.89 9.72 0.89
CA HIS A 168 15.32 9.67 1.09
C HIS A 168 16.04 10.56 0.07
N LEU A 169 17.00 11.34 0.54
CA LEU A 169 17.86 12.15 -0.31
C LEU A 169 18.98 11.31 -0.94
N GLY A 170 19.45 10.28 -0.23
CA GLY A 170 20.51 9.39 -0.69
C GLY A 170 21.28 8.78 0.47
N ALA A 171 22.48 8.26 0.18
CA ALA A 171 23.39 7.70 1.17
C ALA A 171 24.76 8.39 1.15
N VAL A 172 25.40 8.41 2.31
CA VAL A 172 26.77 8.91 2.49
C VAL A 172 27.52 7.98 3.46
N VAL A 173 28.77 7.66 3.13
CA VAL A 173 29.69 7.03 4.09
C VAL A 173 30.36 8.14 4.86
N THR A 174 30.22 8.15 6.19
CA THR A 174 30.80 9.19 7.02
C THR A 174 32.32 9.19 6.96
N ALA A 175 32.93 10.37 7.17
CA ALA A 175 34.37 10.51 7.23
C ALA A 175 35.00 9.57 8.28
N ILE A 176 36.30 9.30 8.15
CA ILE A 176 37.08 8.63 9.21
C ILE A 176 37.61 9.68 10.19
N ASP A 177 37.94 9.27 11.41
CA ASP A 177 38.55 10.16 12.43
C ASP A 177 39.88 10.74 11.91
N GLY A 178 40.00 12.07 11.94
CA GLY A 178 41.13 12.81 11.35
C GLY A 178 41.24 12.72 9.81
N GLY A 179 40.22 12.17 9.15
CA GLY A 179 40.17 11.98 7.70
C GLY A 179 39.72 13.22 6.93
N GLY A 180 39.86 13.12 5.60
CA GLY A 180 39.25 14.08 4.68
C GLY A 180 37.73 13.90 4.57
N ALA A 181 37.07 14.93 4.03
CA ALA A 181 35.64 14.86 3.74
C ALA A 181 35.31 13.76 2.73
N THR A 182 34.15 13.13 2.90
CA THR A 182 33.57 12.18 1.95
C THR A 182 32.36 12.79 1.27
N SER A 183 32.13 12.49 0.00
CA SER A 183 30.91 12.89 -0.71
C SER A 183 29.96 11.71 -0.84
N GLY A 184 28.70 11.94 -0.52
CA GLY A 184 27.60 11.04 -0.77
C GLY A 184 26.75 11.54 -1.94
N GLY A 185 26.20 10.59 -2.68
CA GLY A 185 25.26 10.84 -3.76
C GLY A 185 24.49 9.56 -4.02
N GLY A 186 23.20 9.64 -4.30
CA GLY A 186 22.41 8.43 -4.58
C GLY A 186 20.96 8.71 -4.91
N ASP A 187 20.60 8.40 -6.16
CA ASP A 187 19.35 7.90 -6.75
C ASP A 187 17.96 8.38 -6.28
N GLY A 188 17.83 9.30 -5.31
CA GLY A 188 16.60 10.00 -4.91
C GLY A 188 15.31 9.21 -5.17
N GLY A 189 15.05 8.20 -4.35
CA GLY A 189 13.86 7.36 -4.41
C GLY A 189 12.96 7.67 -3.21
N GLY A 190 11.64 7.70 -3.41
CA GLY A 190 10.72 7.79 -2.27
C GLY A 190 10.29 6.42 -1.79
N GLY A 191 9.92 6.37 -0.51
CA GLY A 191 9.64 5.18 0.28
C GLY A 191 8.37 4.40 -0.07
N GLY A 192 8.02 4.27 -1.33
CA GLY A 192 6.90 3.46 -1.80
C GLY A 192 7.33 2.57 -2.95
N LEU A 193 7.70 1.31 -2.64
CA LEU A 193 7.83 0.11 -3.51
C LEU A 193 8.14 0.27 -5.02
N GLY A 194 8.76 1.36 -5.45
CA GLY A 194 8.69 1.84 -6.82
C GLY A 194 10.02 2.27 -7.40
N ARG A 195 11.11 1.54 -7.10
CA ARG A 195 12.23 1.24 -8.04
C ARG A 195 13.19 0.19 -7.46
N ILE A 196 12.72 -1.03 -7.20
CA ILE A 196 13.59 -2.21 -7.04
C ILE A 196 13.99 -2.70 -8.45
N GLU A 197 14.63 -1.88 -9.27
CA GLU A 197 15.21 -2.34 -10.54
C GLU A 197 16.41 -1.46 -10.92
N LYS A 198 17.53 -1.57 -10.18
CA LYS A 198 18.87 -1.46 -10.81
C LYS A 198 20.11 -1.78 -9.96
N TYR A 199 20.04 -2.54 -8.87
CA TYR A 199 21.27 -3.07 -8.27
C TYR A 199 21.14 -4.58 -8.10
N GLY A 200 21.56 -5.30 -9.13
CA GLY A 200 22.01 -6.67 -8.98
C GLY A 200 23.32 -6.67 -8.20
N PHE A 201 23.30 -7.28 -7.03
CA PHE A 201 24.45 -7.86 -6.36
C PHE A 201 24.08 -9.30 -6.01
#